data_AF-A0A8J4W8R3-F1
#
_entry.id   AF-A0A8J4W8R3-F1
#
_cell.length_a   1.000
_cell.length_b   1.000
_cell.length_c   1.000
_cell.angle_alpha   90.00
_cell.angle_beta   90.00
_cell.angle_gamma   90.00
#
_symmetry.space_group_name_H-M   'P 1'
#
loop_
_entity.id
_entity.type
_entity.pdbx_description
1 polymer ?
#
loop_
_entity_poly.entity_id
_entity_poly.type
_entity_poly.pdbx_seq_one_letter_code
_entity_poly.pdbx_strand_id
1 'polypeptide(L)'
;MRKAVAEMENGKKLATSTVLTSLVGRGKQRYSKDGRRLLSCIVVSHPEKGVGKDVLLISSSGKEGKWILPKGGWESHETITASALREVGEEAGVAGTITSSLGKMNFQNKKDKPYRYYGFELQATKIFDDWAESTRSRKWVTYKEAKGLLKDEPQMVKMVARAELSNLLRKRIAAGNQ
;
A
#
# COMPACT_ATOMS: atom_id res chain seq x y z
N MET A 1 19.93 -28.24 4.32
CA MET A 1 20.87 -27.16 4.69
C MET A 1 20.15 -26.19 5.60
N ARG A 2 20.62 -26.04 6.84
CA ARG A 2 20.06 -25.12 7.85
C ARG A 2 20.42 -23.68 7.43
N LYS A 3 19.44 -22.80 7.24
CA LYS A 3 19.72 -21.36 7.08
C LYS A 3 20.17 -20.82 8.43
N ALA A 4 21.30 -20.11 8.41
CA ALA A 4 21.93 -19.50 9.56
C ALA A 4 20.99 -18.50 10.26
N VAL A 5 21.02 -18.54 11.59
CA VAL A 5 20.42 -17.52 12.45
C VAL A 5 21.34 -16.30 12.38
N ALA A 6 20.83 -15.16 11.91
CA ALA A 6 21.59 -13.91 11.89
C ALA A 6 21.82 -13.42 13.33
N GLU A 7 23.08 -13.11 13.63
CA GLU A 7 23.56 -12.60 14.91
C GLU A 7 22.98 -11.22 15.24
N MET A 8 22.86 -10.97 16.54
CA MET A 8 22.23 -9.79 17.14
C MET A 8 23.24 -8.65 17.27
N GLU A 9 22.84 -7.44 16.86
CA GLU A 9 23.45 -6.20 17.36
C GLU A 9 22.37 -5.23 17.88
N ASN A 10 22.60 -4.72 19.10
CA ASN A 10 21.88 -3.63 19.77
C ASN A 10 20.46 -3.85 20.32
N GLY A 11 20.21 -4.97 20.99
CA GLY A 11 19.29 -5.05 22.16
C GLY A 11 17.80 -4.69 21.97
N LYS A 12 17.37 -4.26 20.79
CA LYS A 12 15.96 -4.10 20.42
C LYS A 12 15.53 -5.35 19.69
N LYS A 13 14.56 -6.08 20.25
CA LYS A 13 13.93 -7.22 19.59
C LYS A 13 13.26 -6.71 18.31
N LEU A 14 13.76 -7.14 17.15
CA LEU A 14 13.20 -6.78 15.84
C LEU A 14 11.71 -7.13 15.81
N ALA A 15 10.89 -6.20 15.32
CA ALA A 15 9.47 -6.46 15.13
C ALA A 15 9.30 -7.27 13.85
N THR A 16 9.17 -8.59 13.98
CA THR A 16 8.87 -9.49 12.86
C THR A 16 7.38 -9.50 12.53
N SER A 17 7.04 -9.40 11.24
CA SER A 17 5.65 -9.55 10.76
C SER A 17 5.15 -10.98 11.00
N THR A 18 3.86 -11.14 11.31
CA THR A 18 3.20 -12.46 11.32
C THR A 18 2.95 -12.99 9.90
N VAL A 19 3.11 -12.14 8.88
CA VAL A 19 3.04 -12.49 7.46
C VAL A 19 4.46 -12.55 6.90
N LEU A 20 5.04 -13.75 6.91
CA LEU A 20 6.40 -14.01 6.42
C LEU A 20 6.44 -14.58 5.01
N THR A 21 5.28 -14.82 4.40
CA THR A 21 5.16 -15.32 3.03
C THR A 21 4.12 -14.53 2.26
N SER A 22 4.48 -14.10 1.05
CA SER A 22 3.55 -13.44 0.15
C SER A 22 2.67 -14.46 -0.57
N LEU A 23 1.42 -14.10 -0.83
CA LEU A 23 0.62 -14.84 -1.81
C LEU A 23 1.20 -14.69 -3.22
N VAL A 24 1.47 -15.83 -3.86
CA VAL A 24 2.00 -15.91 -5.22
C VAL A 24 1.00 -16.55 -6.17
N GLY A 25 1.00 -16.08 -7.42
CA GLY A 25 0.15 -16.61 -8.49
C GLY A 25 -1.12 -15.80 -8.75
N ARG A 26 -1.97 -16.32 -9.64
CA ARG A 26 -3.20 -15.63 -10.12
C ARG A 26 -4.46 -16.49 -10.07
N GLY A 27 -4.37 -17.76 -9.67
CA GLY A 27 -5.48 -18.72 -9.76
C GLY A 27 -6.68 -18.38 -8.87
N LYS A 28 -6.46 -17.65 -7.77
CA LYS A 28 -7.52 -17.24 -6.84
C LYS A 28 -7.96 -15.78 -7.01
N GLN A 29 -7.40 -15.04 -7.97
CA GLN A 29 -7.70 -13.62 -8.14
C GLN A 29 -9.10 -13.39 -8.69
N ARG A 30 -9.76 -12.34 -8.21
CA ARG A 30 -11.08 -11.92 -8.66
C ARG A 30 -10.99 -11.05 -9.91
N TYR A 31 -11.98 -11.26 -10.77
CA TYR A 31 -12.22 -10.48 -11.97
C TYR A 31 -13.67 -9.98 -11.97
N SER A 32 -13.93 -8.80 -12.53
CA SER A 32 -15.29 -8.34 -12.78
C SER A 32 -15.92 -9.07 -13.96
N LYS A 33 -17.24 -8.93 -14.13
CA LYS A 33 -18.00 -9.53 -15.25
C LYS A 33 -17.44 -9.15 -16.63
N ASP A 34 -16.90 -7.95 -16.76
CA ASP A 34 -16.23 -7.44 -17.96
C ASP A 34 -14.72 -7.81 -18.04
N GLY A 35 -14.28 -8.80 -17.26
CA GLY A 35 -12.94 -9.38 -17.34
C GLY A 35 -11.82 -8.54 -16.70
N ARG A 36 -12.13 -7.47 -15.96
CA ARG A 36 -11.10 -6.64 -15.31
C ARG A 36 -10.57 -7.33 -14.08
N ARG A 37 -9.24 -7.42 -13.95
CA ARG A 37 -8.62 -7.83 -12.68
C ARG A 37 -8.93 -6.80 -11.59
N LEU A 38 -9.33 -7.28 -10.41
CA LEU A 38 -9.64 -6.42 -9.27
C LEU A 38 -8.44 -6.35 -8.32
N LEU A 39 -8.02 -5.13 -7.96
CA LEU A 39 -6.88 -4.90 -7.10
C LEU A 39 -7.21 -3.90 -5.99
N SER A 40 -6.62 -4.11 -4.81
CA SER A 40 -6.50 -3.09 -3.77
C SER A 40 -5.35 -2.14 -4.11
N CYS A 41 -5.48 -0.85 -3.78
CA CYS A 41 -4.42 0.14 -3.88
C CYS A 41 -4.47 1.04 -2.66
N ILE A 42 -3.37 1.17 -1.92
CA ILE A 42 -3.41 1.72 -0.58
C ILE A 42 -2.51 2.96 -0.48
N VAL A 43 -3.05 4.04 0.05
CA VAL A 43 -2.29 5.20 0.51
C VAL A 43 -2.14 5.08 2.02
N VAL A 44 -0.92 4.80 2.47
CA VAL A 44 -0.62 4.59 3.89
C VAL A 44 -0.06 5.87 4.50
N SER A 45 -0.65 6.35 5.59
CA SER A 45 -0.14 7.46 6.39
C SER A 45 0.78 6.97 7.50
N HIS A 46 1.75 7.81 7.88
CA HIS A 46 2.76 7.52 8.90
C HIS A 46 2.12 7.27 10.28
N PRO A 47 2.66 6.37 11.13
CA PRO A 47 2.08 6.06 12.44
C PRO A 47 1.96 7.28 13.36
N GLU A 48 2.97 8.14 13.33
CA GLU A 48 2.92 9.43 14.03
C GLU A 48 2.15 10.45 13.19
N LYS A 49 1.15 11.08 13.81
CA LYS A 49 0.36 12.15 13.19
C LYS A 49 1.17 13.46 13.18
N GLY A 50 0.95 14.28 12.16
CA GLY A 50 1.51 15.65 12.11
C GLY A 50 2.96 15.75 11.65
N VAL A 51 3.61 14.64 11.31
CA VAL A 51 5.02 14.62 10.85
C VAL A 51 5.23 15.08 9.40
N GLY A 52 4.16 15.52 8.71
CA GLY A 52 4.20 16.00 7.33
C GLY A 52 4.56 14.93 6.28
N LYS A 53 4.59 13.65 6.66
CA LYS A 53 4.84 12.52 5.74
C LYS A 53 3.60 11.61 5.71
N ASP A 54 2.74 11.85 4.74
CA ASP A 54 1.39 11.27 4.70
C ASP A 54 1.27 10.07 3.76
N VAL A 55 2.34 9.71 3.03
CA VAL A 55 2.30 8.66 2.01
C VAL A 55 3.53 7.74 2.10
N LEU A 56 3.28 6.44 2.27
CA LEU A 56 4.29 5.39 2.07
C LEU A 56 4.38 4.99 0.60
N LEU A 57 5.59 5.04 0.06
CA LEU A 57 5.95 4.39 -1.19
C LEU A 57 6.85 3.19 -0.94
N ILE A 58 6.79 2.22 -1.85
CA ILE A 58 7.67 1.07 -1.89
C ILE A 58 8.38 0.97 -3.24
N SER A 59 9.57 0.37 -3.28
CA SER A 59 10.25 0.10 -4.55
C SER A 59 9.48 -0.91 -5.38
N SER A 60 9.49 -0.74 -6.71
CA SER A 60 8.88 -1.68 -7.64
C SER A 60 9.70 -2.97 -7.75
N SER A 61 9.06 -4.12 -7.63
CA SER A 61 9.73 -5.43 -7.83
C SER A 61 10.13 -5.70 -9.28
N GLY A 62 9.53 -5.00 -10.25
CA GLY A 62 9.78 -5.23 -11.68
C GLY A 62 10.66 -4.19 -12.37
N LYS A 63 11.01 -3.09 -11.67
CA LYS A 63 11.76 -1.96 -12.24
C LYS A 63 12.60 -1.26 -11.17
N GLU A 64 13.91 -1.34 -11.31
CA GLU A 64 14.85 -0.64 -10.45
C GLU A 64 14.63 0.88 -10.49
N GLY A 65 14.84 1.54 -9.35
CA GLY A 65 14.68 2.99 -9.20
C GLY A 65 13.25 3.52 -9.26
N LYS A 66 12.24 2.66 -9.49
CA LYS A 66 10.83 3.07 -9.53
C LYS A 66 10.13 2.87 -8.19
N TRP A 67 9.30 3.86 -7.83
CA TRP A 67 8.45 3.82 -6.64
C TRP A 67 6.99 3.59 -7.02
N ILE A 68 6.26 2.89 -6.16
CA ILE A 68 4.83 2.63 -6.31
C ILE A 68 4.11 2.72 -4.95
N LEU A 69 2.79 2.82 -4.99
CA LEU A 69 1.95 2.53 -3.82
C LEU A 69 1.86 1.00 -3.59
N PRO A 70 1.71 0.55 -2.33
CA PRO A 70 1.30 -0.82 -2.03
C PRO A 70 -0.02 -1.18 -2.72
N LYS A 71 -0.04 -2.32 -3.41
CA LYS A 71 -1.18 -2.74 -4.23
C LYS A 71 -1.04 -4.18 -4.72
N GLY A 72 -2.13 -4.94 -4.68
CA GLY A 72 -2.17 -6.23 -5.34
C GLY A 72 -3.55 -6.84 -5.48
N GLY A 73 -3.57 -8.14 -5.79
CA GLY A 73 -4.77 -8.80 -6.30
C GLY A 73 -5.76 -9.10 -5.19
N TRP A 74 -7.04 -8.83 -5.43
CA TRP A 74 -8.10 -9.27 -4.53
C TRP A 74 -8.41 -10.75 -4.77
N GLU A 75 -8.21 -11.61 -3.76
CA GLU A 75 -8.49 -13.04 -3.87
C GLU A 75 -9.93 -13.44 -3.54
N SER A 76 -10.33 -14.63 -3.99
CA SER A 76 -11.69 -15.17 -3.82
C SER A 76 -12.07 -15.43 -2.35
N HIS A 77 -11.09 -15.77 -1.51
CA HIS A 77 -11.28 -16.19 -0.13
C HIS A 77 -11.22 -15.04 0.90
N GLU A 78 -11.01 -13.80 0.44
CA GLU A 78 -10.86 -12.63 1.31
C GLU A 78 -11.81 -11.49 0.91
N THR A 79 -12.05 -10.56 1.82
CA THR A 79 -12.70 -9.29 1.50
C THR A 79 -11.72 -8.33 0.84
N ILE A 80 -12.21 -7.30 0.14
CA ILE A 80 -11.32 -6.31 -0.49
C ILE A 80 -10.51 -5.50 0.53
N THR A 81 -11.03 -5.30 1.75
CA THR A 81 -10.31 -4.65 2.84
C THR A 81 -9.25 -5.57 3.45
N ALA A 82 -9.56 -6.87 3.61
CA ALA A 82 -8.57 -7.86 4.02
C ALA A 82 -7.41 -7.95 3.00
N SER A 83 -7.73 -7.94 1.70
CA SER A 83 -6.74 -7.83 0.63
C SER A 83 -5.85 -6.59 0.80
N ALA A 84 -6.43 -5.43 1.07
CA ALA A 84 -5.66 -4.20 1.27
C ALA A 84 -4.70 -4.28 2.47
N LEU A 85 -5.16 -4.84 3.60
CA LEU A 85 -4.34 -5.04 4.80
C LEU A 85 -3.19 -6.04 4.54
N ARG A 86 -3.51 -7.16 3.88
CA ARG A 86 -2.53 -8.19 3.50
C ARG A 86 -1.45 -7.60 2.60
N GLU A 87 -1.81 -6.92 1.52
CA GLU A 87 -0.86 -6.36 0.54
C GLU A 87 0.08 -5.33 1.18
N VAL A 88 -0.40 -4.50 2.11
CA VAL A 88 0.46 -3.56 2.85
C VAL A 88 1.43 -4.32 3.79
N GLY A 89 0.96 -5.38 4.43
CA GLY A 89 1.81 -6.25 5.26
C GLY A 89 2.88 -6.97 4.44
N GLU A 90 2.49 -7.57 3.31
CA GLU A 90 3.36 -8.33 2.42
C GLU A 90 4.37 -7.45 1.68
N GLU A 91 3.92 -6.35 1.06
CA GLU A 91 4.81 -5.52 0.22
C GLU A 91 5.61 -4.50 1.03
N ALA A 92 5.10 -4.06 2.19
CA ALA A 92 5.69 -2.93 2.93
C ALA A 92 6.00 -3.24 4.41
N GLY A 93 5.61 -4.40 4.94
CA GLY A 93 5.84 -4.72 6.35
C GLY A 93 5.20 -3.69 7.27
N VAL A 94 3.97 -3.26 6.96
CA VAL A 94 3.21 -2.31 7.78
C VAL A 94 1.87 -2.94 8.18
N ALA A 95 1.49 -2.78 9.44
CA ALA A 95 0.13 -3.00 9.91
C ALA A 95 -0.56 -1.67 10.21
N GLY A 96 -1.88 -1.66 10.12
CA GLY A 96 -2.65 -0.46 10.41
C GLY A 96 -4.16 -0.66 10.26
N THR A 97 -4.87 0.45 10.35
CA THR A 97 -6.33 0.50 10.28
C THR A 97 -6.76 1.25 9.04
N ILE A 98 -7.65 0.65 8.24
CA ILE A 98 -8.27 1.37 7.12
C ILE A 98 -9.18 2.46 7.67
N THR A 99 -8.95 3.71 7.26
CA THR A 99 -9.67 4.88 7.76
C THR A 99 -10.69 5.42 6.76
N SER A 100 -10.50 5.15 5.47
CA SER A 100 -11.40 5.65 4.42
C SER A 100 -11.29 4.83 3.14
N SER A 101 -12.36 4.89 2.33
CA SER A 101 -12.38 4.43 0.95
C SER A 101 -12.03 5.59 0.01
N LEU A 102 -11.11 5.36 -0.92
CA LEU A 102 -10.77 6.30 -2.00
C LEU A 102 -11.56 6.00 -3.29
N GLY A 103 -12.59 5.15 -3.16
CA GLY A 103 -13.45 4.74 -4.26
C GLY A 103 -12.80 3.76 -5.22
N LYS A 104 -13.47 3.53 -6.35
CA LYS A 104 -13.05 2.59 -7.39
C LYS A 104 -12.65 3.35 -8.65
N MET A 105 -11.65 2.87 -9.39
CA MET A 105 -11.27 3.42 -10.69
C MET A 105 -10.87 2.33 -11.66
N ASN A 106 -11.32 2.49 -12.90
CA ASN A 106 -11.00 1.63 -14.02
C ASN A 106 -9.78 2.17 -14.76
N PHE A 107 -8.86 1.28 -15.12
CA PHE A 107 -7.65 1.60 -15.86
C PHE A 107 -7.34 0.49 -16.88
N GLN A 108 -6.36 0.76 -17.73
CA GLN A 108 -5.72 -0.20 -18.63
C GLN A 108 -4.22 -0.15 -18.41
N ASN A 109 -3.56 -1.30 -18.54
CA ASN A 109 -2.10 -1.35 -18.50
C ASN A 109 -1.53 -1.02 -19.89
N LYS A 110 -0.20 -0.99 -20.01
CA LYS A 110 0.49 -0.72 -21.30
C LYS A 110 0.24 -1.75 -22.41
N LYS A 111 -0.50 -2.83 -22.13
CA LYS A 111 -0.91 -3.88 -23.08
C LYS A 111 -2.43 -3.90 -23.24
N ASP A 112 -3.08 -2.77 -22.96
CA ASP A 112 -4.53 -2.54 -23.01
C ASP A 112 -5.40 -3.47 -22.15
N LYS A 113 -4.79 -4.26 -21.26
CA LYS A 113 -5.54 -5.17 -20.39
C LYS A 113 -6.20 -4.35 -19.27
N PRO A 114 -7.52 -4.46 -19.10
CA PRO A 114 -8.23 -3.64 -18.14
C PRO A 114 -8.08 -4.18 -16.72
N TYR A 115 -8.04 -3.26 -15.77
CA TYR A 115 -8.05 -3.56 -14.35
C TYR A 115 -8.83 -2.50 -13.57
N ARG A 116 -9.17 -2.80 -12.32
CA ARG A 116 -9.86 -1.88 -11.41
C ARG A 116 -9.12 -1.79 -10.09
N TYR A 117 -8.83 -0.56 -9.67
CA TYR A 117 -8.39 -0.27 -8.31
C TYR A 117 -9.58 -0.02 -7.41
N TYR A 118 -9.50 -0.59 -6.22
CA TYR A 118 -10.26 -0.25 -5.03
C TYR A 118 -9.28 0.45 -4.09
N GLY A 119 -9.42 1.77 -3.99
CA GLY A 119 -8.49 2.60 -3.24
C GLY A 119 -8.86 2.68 -1.76
N PHE A 120 -7.86 2.65 -0.88
CA PHE A 120 -8.05 2.80 0.56
C PHE A 120 -7.01 3.74 1.18
N GLU A 121 -7.40 4.45 2.23
CA GLU A 121 -6.48 5.07 3.16
C GLU A 121 -6.26 4.16 4.35
N LEU A 122 -5.01 3.99 4.75
CA LEU A 122 -4.62 3.20 5.89
C LEU A 122 -3.75 4.03 6.82
N GLN A 123 -4.16 4.13 8.08
CA GLN A 123 -3.33 4.70 9.13
C GLN A 123 -2.42 3.61 9.68
N ALA A 124 -1.12 3.75 9.47
CA ALA A 124 -0.16 2.80 10.02
C ALA A 124 -0.22 2.83 11.56
N THR A 125 -0.13 1.65 12.17
CA THR A 125 -0.03 1.48 13.63
C THR A 125 1.26 0.78 14.02
N LYS A 126 1.86 0.02 13.10
CA LYS A 126 3.13 -0.68 13.33
C LYS A 126 3.92 -0.82 12.04
N ILE A 127 5.23 -0.66 12.15
CA ILE A 127 6.21 -0.90 11.08
C ILE A 127 7.07 -2.08 11.53
N PHE A 128 7.22 -3.09 10.67
CA PHE A 128 8.03 -4.27 10.91
C PHE A 128 9.42 -4.11 10.29
N ASP A 129 10.42 -4.70 10.92
CA ASP A 129 11.81 -4.68 10.47
C ASP A 129 12.08 -5.83 9.48
N ASP A 130 11.35 -6.93 9.62
CA ASP A 130 11.37 -8.07 8.69
C ASP A 130 9.93 -8.46 8.29
N TRP A 131 9.75 -8.72 6.99
CA TRP A 131 8.45 -8.96 6.37
C TRP A 131 8.58 -9.73 5.05
N ALA A 132 7.46 -10.23 4.50
CA ALA A 132 7.44 -11.15 3.37
C ALA A 132 8.22 -10.67 2.11
N GLU A 133 8.18 -9.37 1.80
CA GLU A 133 8.96 -8.78 0.70
C GLU A 133 10.01 -7.79 1.21
N SER A 134 10.77 -8.17 2.24
CA SER A 134 11.82 -7.34 2.87
C SER A 134 12.96 -6.90 1.94
N THR A 135 13.01 -7.42 0.72
CA THR A 135 13.89 -6.92 -0.35
C THR A 135 13.43 -5.58 -0.94
N ARG A 136 12.17 -5.18 -0.72
CA ARG A 136 11.68 -3.86 -1.15
C ARG A 136 12.14 -2.77 -0.19
N SER A 137 12.47 -1.62 -0.76
CA SER A 137 12.73 -0.40 0.01
C SER A 137 11.44 0.36 0.29
N ARG A 138 11.43 1.13 1.39
CA ARG A 138 10.30 1.97 1.82
C ARG A 138 10.70 3.44 1.81
N LYS A 139 9.76 4.33 1.48
CA LYS A 139 9.97 5.78 1.54
C LYS A 139 8.71 6.50 1.99
N TRP A 140 8.80 7.19 3.11
CA TRP A 140 7.74 8.09 3.60
C TRP A 140 7.93 9.48 3.00
N VAL A 141 6.88 10.01 2.38
CA VAL A 141 6.90 11.28 1.65
C VAL A 141 5.61 12.08 1.85
N THR A 142 5.66 13.37 1.52
CA THR A 142 4.48 14.23 1.41
C THR A 142 3.60 13.81 0.22
N TYR A 143 2.34 14.25 0.17
CA TYR A 143 1.49 14.09 -1.03
C TYR A 143 2.14 14.70 -2.28
N LYS A 144 2.80 15.86 -2.16
CA LYS A 144 3.47 16.55 -3.27
C LYS A 144 4.61 15.71 -3.84
N GLU A 145 5.50 15.23 -2.97
CA GLU A 145 6.62 14.37 -3.37
C GLU A 145 6.13 13.04 -3.93
N ALA A 146 5.10 12.42 -3.34
CA ALA A 146 4.50 11.20 -3.86
C ALA A 146 4.02 11.36 -5.30
N LYS A 147 3.29 12.44 -5.61
CA LYS A 147 2.84 12.74 -6.98
C LYS A 147 4.01 12.91 -7.94
N GLY A 148 5.12 13.51 -7.50
CA GLY A 148 6.34 13.66 -8.29
C GLY A 148 7.05 12.33 -8.57
N LEU A 149 7.20 11.48 -7.56
CA LEU A 149 7.83 10.16 -7.67
C LEU A 149 6.98 9.16 -8.47
N LEU A 150 5.66 9.34 -8.47
CA LEU A 150 4.69 8.50 -9.19
C LEU A 150 4.30 9.06 -10.56
N LYS A 151 4.98 10.08 -11.09
CA LYS A 151 4.59 10.78 -12.34
C LYS A 151 4.38 9.85 -13.55
N ASP A 152 5.11 8.73 -13.60
CA ASP A 152 5.02 7.72 -14.67
C ASP A 152 3.86 6.72 -14.45
N GLU A 153 3.19 6.78 -13.30
CA GLU A 153 2.12 5.89 -12.86
C GLU A 153 0.85 6.74 -12.55
N PRO A 154 0.21 7.33 -13.56
CA PRO A 154 -0.87 8.31 -13.39
C PRO A 154 -2.07 7.77 -12.61
N GLN A 155 -2.30 6.46 -12.63
CA GLN A 155 -3.31 5.79 -11.82
C GLN A 155 -3.04 5.92 -10.31
N MET A 156 -1.76 5.89 -9.90
CA MET A 156 -1.36 6.02 -8.50
C MET A 156 -1.37 7.49 -8.07
N VAL A 157 -0.97 8.42 -8.97
CA VAL A 157 -1.12 9.87 -8.75
C VAL A 157 -2.58 10.23 -8.45
N LYS A 158 -3.53 9.66 -9.20
CA LYS A 158 -4.97 9.84 -8.92
C LYS A 158 -5.38 9.32 -7.54
N MET A 159 -4.76 8.25 -7.05
CA MET A 159 -5.05 7.73 -5.70
C MET A 159 -4.49 8.62 -4.61
N VAL A 160 -3.26 9.09 -4.77
CA VAL A 160 -2.65 10.08 -3.86
C VAL A 160 -3.49 11.36 -3.81
N ALA A 161 -3.96 11.87 -4.95
CA ALA A 161 -4.80 13.06 -5.02
C ALA A 161 -6.15 12.88 -4.29
N ARG A 162 -6.78 11.68 -4.38
CA ARG A 162 -8.01 11.40 -3.63
C ARG A 162 -7.77 11.33 -2.13
N ALA A 163 -6.64 10.75 -1.70
CA ALA A 163 -6.26 10.72 -0.29
C ALA A 163 -5.98 12.13 0.25
N GLU A 164 -5.28 12.96 -0.51
CA GLU A 164 -5.05 14.37 -0.18
C GLU A 164 -6.36 15.13 0.01
N LEU A 165 -7.30 15.00 -0.94
CA LEU A 165 -8.63 15.63 -0.84
C LEU A 165 -9.43 15.11 0.37
N SER A 166 -9.45 13.80 0.58
CA SER A 166 -10.11 13.16 1.73
C SER A 166 -9.57 13.69 3.06
N ASN A 167 -8.25 13.84 3.17
CA ASN A 167 -7.60 14.41 4.34
C ASN A 167 -7.98 15.88 4.57
N LEU A 168 -8.00 16.70 3.51
CA LEU A 168 -8.40 18.11 3.59
C LEU A 168 -9.86 18.26 4.04
N LEU A 169 -10.77 17.42 3.53
CA LEU A 169 -12.18 17.41 3.93
C LEU A 169 -12.35 17.06 5.41
N ARG A 170 -11.63 16.04 5.91
CA ARG A 170 -11.65 15.68 7.33
C ARG A 170 -11.15 16.81 8.23
N LYS A 171 -10.06 17.48 7.84
CA LYS A 171 -9.52 18.63 8.59
C LYS A 171 -10.51 19.79 8.65
N ARG A 172 -11.20 20.10 7.54
CA ARG A 172 -12.23 21.13 7.49
C ARG A 172 -13.41 20.84 8.39
N ILE A 173 -13.92 19.60 8.38
CA ILE A 173 -15.01 19.17 9.26
C ILE A 173 -14.61 19.27 10.73
N ALA A 174 -13.38 18.87 11.08
CA ALA A 174 -12.88 18.97 12.44
C ALA A 174 -12.73 20.42 12.92
N ALA A 175 -12.33 21.34 12.04
CA ALA A 175 -12.16 22.76 12.36
C ALA A 175 -13.48 23.55 12.42
N GLY A 176 -14.53 23.11 11.70
CA GLY A 176 -15.85 23.74 11.72
C GLY A 176 -16.76 23.33 12.90
N ASN A 177 -16.31 22.37 13.71
CA ASN A 177 -16.98 21.90 14.92
C ASN A 177 -16.32 22.43 16.21
N GLN A 178 -15.48 23.46 16.10
CA GLN A 178 -14.86 24.21 17.21
C GLN A 178 -15.36 25.66 17.17
#